data_AF-A0A8C2PBX2-F1
#
_entry.id   AF-A0A8C2PBX2-F1
#
_cell.length_a   1.000
_cell.length_b   1.000
_cell.length_c   1.000
_cell.angle_alpha   90.00
_cell.angle_beta   90.00
_cell.angle_gamma   90.00
#
_symmetry.space_group_name_H-M   'P 1'
#
loop_
_entity.id
_entity.type
_entity.pdbx_description
1 polymer ?
#
loop_
_entity_poly.entity_id
_entity_poly.type
_entity_poly.pdbx_seq_one_letter_code
_entity_poly.pdbx_strand_id
1 'polypeptide(L)'
;MSAVPRLSENVAVCTEQEEADSQGCVQNACEEKLSVLQRNLIEKEMLVQRLEQEKEEIISSHSEIQCKYQELLIKVEQAEAKQHEDRVTINQLQEELEGKNKKHSLVSSQHLEEEGDKNNTGAKLNLENVVDNVQKTLQGEDLTCQILEQKIKELDSCLLREREGHRVEIEALTSKLESLQALQQQMNGKSKPTEVLEESAEGKSTSHVVQPSLLSNMEADHNDLEFKLAGAEQEKRKLSQEVVKLQKDIRVLRKEHQQELDIKEYEKEMEEKIKQEQEDLELKHNSTLKQLMREFHTQLAQKEQELEMTIKETIDKAQEVEAELLESHQEETNRLYKKIAEKEDDLTRTAKRYEEILDAREEEMTAKVMDLQTQFEDLQKKYQQRLEQEETPSSDKVRGPGLGFTQSLKTLSFLLTQDRLKKYEKNVYTTTVGTPYKGGNLYHTDVSLFGEPTEFEYLRKVLFEYMMGRETKTMAKVITTDLHIFPCNFFTYFVRTVVLFFYSPI
;
A
#
# COMPACT_ATOMS: atom_id res chain seq x y z
N MET A 1 5.27 61.05 117.32
CA MET A 1 4.50 60.18 116.43
C MET A 1 4.90 60.53 115.00
N SER A 2 5.65 59.68 114.33
CA SER A 2 5.99 59.85 112.91
C SER A 2 5.97 58.47 112.27
N ALA A 3 4.87 58.18 111.58
CA ALA A 3 4.69 57.01 110.75
C ALA A 3 4.04 57.50 109.47
N VAL A 4 4.87 57.70 108.44
CA VAL A 4 4.46 57.96 107.06
C VAL A 4 4.73 56.67 106.28
N PRO A 5 3.76 56.12 105.54
CA PRO A 5 3.99 54.92 104.75
C PRO A 5 4.70 55.24 103.42
N ARG A 6 5.77 54.49 103.12
CA ARG A 6 6.36 54.34 101.79
C ARG A 6 5.50 53.36 100.99
N LEU A 7 4.82 53.83 99.94
CA LEU A 7 3.99 52.95 99.09
C LEU A 7 3.96 53.33 97.60
N SER A 8 4.87 54.19 97.10
CA SER A 8 4.76 54.71 95.72
C SER A 8 5.94 54.46 94.77
N GLU A 9 7.01 53.76 95.20
CA GLU A 9 8.22 53.60 94.35
C GLU A 9 8.34 52.24 93.66
N ASN A 10 7.63 51.21 94.10
CA ASN A 10 7.75 49.86 93.52
C ASN A 10 6.74 49.58 92.39
N VAL A 11 5.76 50.45 92.17
CA VAL A 11 4.73 50.25 91.13
C VAL A 11 5.22 50.71 89.76
N ALA A 12 6.03 51.77 89.69
CA ALA A 12 6.56 52.31 88.44
C ALA A 12 7.65 51.42 87.80
N VAL A 13 8.47 50.77 88.63
CA VAL A 13 9.55 49.87 88.16
C VAL A 13 9.01 48.52 87.69
N CYS A 14 7.88 48.06 88.24
CA CYS A 14 7.21 46.84 87.77
C CYS A 14 6.51 47.03 86.42
N THR A 15 5.92 48.20 86.16
CA THR A 15 5.21 48.47 84.91
C THR A 15 6.14 48.65 83.70
N GLU A 16 7.33 49.23 83.87
CA GLU A 16 8.29 49.39 82.77
C GLU A 16 8.99 48.06 82.38
N GLN A 17 9.15 47.14 83.33
CA GLN A 17 9.71 45.80 83.07
C GLN A 17 8.69 44.86 82.41
N GLU A 18 7.41 44.91 82.82
CA GLU A 18 6.32 44.13 82.19
C GLU A 18 6.02 44.59 80.75
N GLU A 19 6.08 45.90 80.46
CA GLU A 19 5.88 46.40 79.10
C GLU A 19 7.03 45.98 78.16
N ALA A 20 8.28 46.04 78.64
CA ALA A 20 9.46 45.58 77.89
C ALA A 20 9.44 44.07 77.61
N ASP A 21 9.04 43.26 78.60
CA ASP A 21 8.90 41.80 78.45
C ASP A 21 7.71 41.43 77.54
N SER A 22 6.62 42.21 77.56
CA SER A 22 5.47 42.03 76.66
C SER A 22 5.80 42.37 75.20
N GLN A 23 6.58 43.44 74.97
CA GLN A 23 6.96 43.88 73.64
C GLN A 23 8.01 42.95 73.02
N GLY A 24 8.94 42.44 73.83
CA GLY A 24 9.87 41.38 73.42
C GLY A 24 9.17 40.06 73.07
N CYS A 25 8.12 39.69 73.83
CA CYS A 25 7.30 38.51 73.54
C CYS A 25 6.57 38.62 72.19
N VAL A 26 5.98 39.79 71.88
CA VAL A 26 5.31 40.03 70.59
C VAL A 26 6.32 40.07 69.44
N GLN A 27 7.50 40.66 69.64
CA GLN A 27 8.54 40.73 68.61
C GLN A 27 9.12 39.35 68.29
N ASN A 28 9.38 38.51 69.31
CA ASN A 28 9.81 37.13 69.13
C ASN A 28 8.74 36.29 68.40
N ALA A 29 7.45 36.47 68.72
CA ALA A 29 6.37 35.77 68.03
C ALA A 29 6.23 36.19 66.56
N CYS A 30 6.51 37.46 66.22
CA CYS A 30 6.55 37.93 64.84
C CYS A 30 7.76 37.36 64.08
N GLU A 31 8.92 37.28 64.72
CA GLU A 31 10.16 36.74 64.16
C GLU A 31 10.08 35.22 63.91
N GLU A 32 9.39 34.49 64.80
CA GLU A 32 9.08 33.07 64.63
C GLU A 32 8.12 32.84 63.45
N LYS A 33 7.07 33.67 63.31
CA LYS A 33 6.15 33.63 62.17
C LYS A 33 6.86 33.94 60.85
N LEU A 34 7.76 34.92 60.83
CA LEU A 34 8.61 35.22 59.67
C LEU A 34 9.49 34.03 59.31
N SER A 35 10.13 33.42 60.30
CA SER A 35 10.98 32.23 60.11
C SER A 35 10.20 31.04 59.55
N VAL A 36 8.95 30.83 60.00
CA VAL A 36 8.06 29.80 59.47
C VAL A 36 7.64 30.10 58.03
N LEU A 37 7.25 31.35 57.74
CA LEU A 37 6.88 31.77 56.38
C LEU A 37 8.04 31.65 55.41
N GLN A 38 9.25 32.01 55.83
CA GLN A 38 10.46 31.90 55.01
C GLN A 38 10.81 30.43 54.72
N ARG A 39 10.63 29.52 55.68
CA ARG A 39 10.78 28.08 55.47
C ARG A 39 9.75 27.53 54.49
N ASN A 40 8.49 27.93 54.64
CA ASN A 40 7.39 27.55 53.74
C ASN A 40 7.63 28.07 52.31
N LEU A 41 8.19 29.27 52.17
CA LEU A 41 8.53 29.85 50.87
C LEU A 41 9.60 29.00 50.16
N ILE A 42 10.69 28.65 50.86
CA ILE A 42 11.76 27.80 50.32
C ILE A 42 11.22 26.42 49.93
N GLU A 43 10.35 25.84 50.76
CA GLU A 43 9.75 24.54 50.49
C GLU A 43 8.85 24.57 49.23
N LYS A 44 8.12 25.68 49.02
CA LYS A 44 7.31 25.92 47.81
C LYS A 44 8.18 26.14 46.58
N GLU A 45 9.28 26.88 46.69
CA GLU A 45 10.28 27.06 45.62
C GLU A 45 10.87 25.71 45.16
N MET A 46 11.26 24.85 46.11
CA MET A 46 11.75 23.50 45.82
C MET A 46 10.70 22.58 45.19
N LEU A 47 9.41 22.82 45.43
CA LEU A 47 8.31 22.10 44.77
C LEU A 47 8.12 22.56 43.32
N VAL A 48 8.19 23.88 43.07
CA VAL A 48 8.11 24.45 41.72
C VAL A 48 9.25 23.93 40.85
N GLN A 49 10.47 23.93 41.37
CA GLN A 49 11.65 23.47 40.63
C GLN A 49 11.56 21.98 40.25
N ARG A 50 10.99 21.14 41.13
CA ARG A 50 10.72 19.72 40.82
C ARG A 50 9.66 19.54 39.74
N LEU A 51 8.60 20.33 39.78
CA LEU A 51 7.54 20.30 38.76
C LEU A 51 8.05 20.77 37.40
N GLU A 52 8.93 21.77 37.36
CA GLU A 52 9.61 22.20 36.13
C GLU A 52 10.47 21.09 35.53
N GLN A 53 11.27 20.41 36.37
CA GLN A 53 12.10 19.30 35.93
C GLN A 53 11.25 18.12 35.39
N GLU A 54 10.18 17.76 36.09
CA GLU A 54 9.25 16.71 35.65
C GLU A 54 8.57 17.06 34.32
N LYS A 55 8.18 18.33 34.14
CA LYS A 55 7.63 18.82 32.87
C LYS A 55 8.63 18.67 31.72
N GLU A 56 9.91 18.96 31.96
CA GLU A 56 10.96 18.84 30.94
C GLU A 56 11.26 17.39 30.58
N GLU A 57 11.22 16.47 31.56
CA GLU A 57 11.29 15.01 31.33
C GLU A 57 10.08 14.49 30.53
N ILE A 58 8.88 14.99 30.80
CA ILE A 58 7.67 14.64 30.02
C ILE A 58 7.80 15.13 28.58
N ILE A 59 8.30 16.35 28.35
CA ILE A 59 8.51 16.88 26.99
C ILE A 59 9.58 16.06 26.24
N SER A 60 10.67 15.71 26.91
CA SER A 60 11.74 14.87 26.34
C SER A 60 11.24 13.47 25.97
N SER A 61 10.52 12.81 26.88
CA SER A 61 9.95 11.48 26.62
C SER A 61 8.88 11.50 25.53
N HIS A 62 8.03 12.53 25.47
CA HIS A 62 7.08 12.72 24.37
C HIS A 62 7.80 12.85 23.03
N SER A 63 8.90 13.62 22.96
CA SER A 63 9.70 13.75 21.74
C SER A 63 10.32 12.42 21.31
N GLU A 64 10.83 11.61 22.24
CA GLU A 64 11.36 10.27 21.92
C GLU A 64 10.26 9.33 21.38
N ILE A 65 9.08 9.34 22.00
CA ILE A 65 7.95 8.53 21.57
C ILE A 65 7.51 8.95 20.16
N GLN A 66 7.46 10.24 19.88
CA GLN A 66 7.12 10.79 18.57
C GLN A 66 8.14 10.36 17.49
N CYS A 67 9.44 10.42 17.79
CA CYS A 67 10.49 9.92 16.89
C CYS A 67 10.32 8.42 16.59
N LYS A 68 10.07 7.59 17.61
CA LYS A 68 9.85 6.14 17.44
C LYS A 68 8.60 5.84 16.60
N TYR A 69 7.53 6.62 16.79
CA TYR A 69 6.32 6.49 16.00
C TYR A 69 6.57 6.80 14.52
N GLN A 70 7.34 7.86 14.22
CA GLN A 70 7.68 8.23 12.86
C GLN A 70 8.60 7.19 12.19
N GLU A 71 9.55 6.62 12.93
CA GLU A 71 10.39 5.52 12.43
C GLU A 71 9.57 4.25 12.10
N LEU A 72 8.58 3.92 12.94
CA LEU A 72 7.66 2.81 12.68
C LEU A 72 6.81 3.06 11.44
N LEU A 73 6.34 4.29 11.23
CA LEU A 73 5.55 4.65 10.06
C LEU A 73 6.34 4.43 8.75
N ILE A 74 7.60 4.87 8.72
CA ILE A 74 8.51 4.67 7.58
C ILE A 74 8.73 3.16 7.32
N LYS A 75 8.90 2.36 8.38
CA LYS A 75 9.07 0.90 8.25
C LYS A 75 7.83 0.22 7.68
N VAL A 76 6.63 0.71 8.03
CA VAL A 76 5.37 0.19 7.48
C VAL A 76 5.24 0.55 6.00
N GLU A 77 5.49 1.81 5.60
CA GLU A 77 5.49 2.22 4.19
C GLU A 77 6.47 1.39 3.35
N GLN A 78 7.68 1.14 3.86
CA GLN A 78 8.65 0.29 3.17
C GLN A 78 8.18 -1.16 3.01
N ALA A 79 7.51 -1.71 4.03
CA ALA A 79 6.95 -3.06 3.95
C ALA A 79 5.77 -3.13 2.97
N GLU A 80 4.90 -2.13 2.93
CA GLU A 80 3.79 -2.02 1.98
C GLU A 80 4.27 -1.86 0.54
N ALA A 81 5.30 -1.03 0.32
CA ALA A 81 5.92 -0.89 -1.00
C ALA A 81 6.51 -2.22 -1.50
N LYS A 82 7.18 -2.96 -0.61
CA LYS A 82 7.72 -4.29 -0.93
C LYS A 82 6.60 -5.29 -1.21
N GLN A 83 5.52 -5.28 -0.42
CA GLN A 83 4.34 -6.12 -0.67
C GLN A 83 3.69 -5.80 -2.01
N HIS A 84 3.64 -4.52 -2.40
CA HIS A 84 3.13 -4.11 -3.69
C HIS A 84 4.00 -4.65 -4.84
N GLU A 85 5.33 -4.55 -4.72
CA GLU A 85 6.28 -5.12 -5.67
C GLU A 85 6.11 -6.63 -5.80
N ASP A 86 6.03 -7.34 -4.67
CA ASP A 86 5.77 -8.78 -4.65
C ASP A 86 4.43 -9.12 -5.32
N ARG A 87 3.37 -8.32 -5.11
CA ARG A 87 2.08 -8.50 -5.79
C ARG A 87 2.18 -8.30 -7.30
N VAL A 88 2.94 -7.31 -7.75
CA VAL A 88 3.16 -7.06 -9.18
C VAL A 88 3.91 -8.23 -9.82
N THR A 89 4.97 -8.73 -9.18
CA THR A 89 5.72 -9.89 -9.69
C THR A 89 4.85 -11.16 -9.74
N ILE A 90 4.00 -11.39 -8.73
CA ILE A 90 3.03 -12.49 -8.74
C ILE A 90 2.06 -12.37 -9.92
N ASN A 91 1.51 -11.18 -10.17
CA ASN A 91 0.60 -10.95 -11.30
C ASN A 91 1.28 -11.19 -12.64
N GLN A 92 2.51 -10.72 -12.82
CA GLN A 92 3.30 -10.98 -14.04
C GLN A 92 3.53 -12.48 -14.25
N LEU A 93 3.90 -13.22 -13.20
CA LEU A 93 4.08 -14.66 -13.27
C LEU A 93 2.76 -15.38 -13.59
N GLN A 94 1.63 -14.94 -13.02
CA GLN A 94 0.31 -15.48 -13.34
C GLN A 94 -0.08 -15.23 -14.80
N GLU A 95 0.16 -14.03 -15.31
CA GLU A 95 -0.12 -13.69 -16.71
C GLU A 95 0.76 -14.49 -17.67
N GLU A 96 2.04 -14.72 -17.33
CA GLU A 96 2.92 -15.59 -18.10
C GLU A 96 2.42 -17.06 -18.10
N LEU A 97 1.92 -17.53 -16.95
CA LEU A 97 1.37 -18.88 -16.80
C LEU A 97 0.06 -19.03 -17.57
N GLU A 98 -0.82 -18.02 -17.54
CA GLU A 98 -2.06 -17.99 -18.31
C GLU A 98 -1.78 -17.85 -19.81
N GLY A 99 -0.79 -17.06 -20.21
CA GLY A 99 -0.32 -16.96 -21.58
C GLY A 99 0.24 -18.29 -22.11
N LYS A 100 1.01 -19.01 -21.28
CA LYS A 100 1.45 -20.38 -21.60
C LYS A 100 0.27 -21.34 -21.67
N ASN A 101 -0.67 -21.30 -20.72
CA ASN A 101 -1.87 -22.15 -20.73
C ASN A 101 -2.78 -21.87 -21.93
N LYS A 102 -2.95 -20.61 -22.35
CA LYS A 102 -3.69 -20.25 -23.57
C LYS A 102 -3.01 -20.79 -24.82
N LYS A 103 -1.67 -20.72 -24.89
CA LYS A 103 -0.89 -21.35 -25.98
C LYS A 103 -1.07 -22.87 -26.00
N HIS A 104 -1.07 -23.52 -24.84
CA HIS A 104 -1.32 -24.96 -24.73
C HIS A 104 -2.78 -25.34 -25.03
N SER A 105 -3.76 -24.52 -24.64
CA SER A 105 -5.19 -24.72 -24.89
C SER A 105 -5.56 -24.50 -26.36
N LEU A 106 -4.94 -23.54 -27.05
CA LEU A 106 -5.11 -23.35 -28.49
C LEU A 106 -4.58 -24.56 -29.30
N VAL A 107 -3.55 -25.23 -28.80
CA VAL A 107 -3.01 -26.47 -29.38
C VAL A 107 -3.87 -27.69 -29.01
N SER A 108 -4.52 -27.69 -27.84
CA SER A 108 -5.37 -28.79 -27.36
C SER A 108 -6.81 -28.75 -27.91
N SER A 109 -7.33 -27.56 -28.23
CA SER A 109 -8.70 -27.39 -28.75
C SER A 109 -8.87 -27.85 -30.21
N GLN A 110 -7.78 -28.21 -30.90
CA GLN A 110 -7.84 -28.83 -32.23
C GLN A 110 -8.10 -30.34 -32.19
N HIS A 111 -8.22 -30.95 -31.00
CA HIS A 111 -8.17 -32.41 -30.87
C HIS A 111 -9.18 -33.06 -29.90
N LEU A 112 -10.33 -32.45 -29.65
CA LEU A 112 -11.30 -32.97 -28.65
C LEU A 112 -12.75 -32.95 -29.13
N GLU A 113 -13.06 -33.80 -30.12
CA GLU A 113 -14.32 -34.55 -30.14
C GLU A 113 -13.94 -36.04 -30.09
N GLU A 114 -13.94 -36.62 -28.88
CA GLU A 114 -14.24 -38.02 -28.56
C GLU A 114 -13.61 -38.41 -27.21
N GLU A 115 -14.50 -38.51 -26.22
CA GLU A 115 -14.60 -39.55 -25.19
C GLU A 115 -13.37 -39.98 -24.36
N GLY A 116 -13.54 -40.00 -23.03
CA GLY A 116 -12.79 -40.94 -22.19
C GLY A 116 -12.58 -40.57 -20.74
N ASP A 117 -13.66 -40.58 -19.96
CA ASP A 117 -13.62 -40.65 -18.49
C ASP A 117 -12.62 -41.71 -17.98
N LYS A 118 -11.78 -41.30 -17.01
CA LYS A 118 -11.07 -42.08 -15.96
C LYS A 118 -9.60 -41.65 -15.87
N ASN A 119 -9.30 -40.62 -15.05
CA ASN A 119 -8.03 -40.45 -14.32
C ASN A 119 -8.06 -39.33 -13.26
N ASN A 120 -9.24 -38.84 -12.84
CA ASN A 120 -9.36 -37.60 -12.06
C ASN A 120 -9.20 -37.76 -10.53
N THR A 121 -8.77 -38.91 -10.01
CA THR A 121 -8.82 -39.16 -8.54
C THR A 121 -7.62 -38.57 -7.78
N GLY A 122 -6.41 -38.57 -8.36
CA GLY A 122 -5.19 -38.05 -7.71
C GLY A 122 -5.09 -36.52 -7.72
N ALA A 123 -5.46 -35.90 -8.84
CA ALA A 123 -5.54 -34.44 -8.94
C ALA A 123 -6.66 -33.87 -8.04
N LYS A 124 -7.76 -34.61 -7.87
CA LYS A 124 -8.85 -34.24 -6.97
C LYS A 124 -8.45 -34.22 -5.50
N LEU A 125 -7.65 -35.19 -5.03
CA LEU A 125 -7.16 -35.21 -3.64
C LEU A 125 -6.17 -34.05 -3.33
N ASN A 126 -5.33 -33.67 -4.29
CA ASN A 126 -4.43 -32.53 -4.12
C ASN A 126 -5.18 -31.20 -4.14
N LEU A 127 -6.16 -31.05 -5.04
CA LEU A 127 -7.03 -29.88 -5.06
C LEU A 127 -7.85 -29.78 -3.77
N GLU A 128 -8.37 -30.89 -3.26
CA GLU A 128 -9.14 -30.96 -2.02
C GLU A 128 -8.28 -30.60 -0.80
N ASN A 129 -7.02 -31.04 -0.74
CA ASN A 129 -6.07 -30.60 0.30
C ASN A 129 -5.71 -29.11 0.21
N VAL A 130 -5.58 -28.57 -1.00
CA VAL A 130 -5.32 -27.12 -1.19
C VAL A 130 -6.55 -26.31 -0.79
N VAL A 131 -7.75 -26.76 -1.17
CA VAL A 131 -9.01 -26.15 -0.78
C VAL A 131 -9.20 -26.21 0.74
N ASP A 132 -8.90 -27.34 1.38
CA ASP A 132 -8.95 -27.49 2.84
C ASP A 132 -7.98 -26.55 3.56
N ASN A 133 -6.77 -26.37 3.02
CA ASN A 133 -5.79 -25.44 3.59
C ASN A 133 -6.23 -23.98 3.43
N VAL A 134 -6.73 -23.60 2.25
CA VAL A 134 -7.27 -22.26 1.99
C VAL A 134 -8.50 -21.98 2.86
N GLN A 135 -9.35 -22.98 3.07
CA GLN A 135 -10.53 -22.85 3.93
C GLN A 135 -10.14 -22.70 5.40
N LYS A 136 -9.11 -23.39 5.88
CA LYS A 136 -8.57 -23.21 7.24
C LYS A 136 -7.91 -21.84 7.42
N THR A 137 -7.17 -21.35 6.43
CA THR A 137 -6.58 -20.00 6.49
C THR A 137 -7.67 -18.93 6.47
N LEU A 138 -8.67 -19.06 5.60
CA LEU A 138 -9.80 -18.14 5.54
C LEU A 138 -10.60 -18.11 6.85
N GLN A 139 -10.85 -19.28 7.46
CA GLN A 139 -11.48 -19.33 8.79
C GLN A 139 -10.63 -18.68 9.89
N GLY A 140 -9.31 -18.82 9.83
CA GLY A 140 -8.39 -18.15 10.76
C GLY A 140 -8.38 -16.62 10.59
N GLU A 141 -8.41 -16.16 9.35
CA GLU A 141 -8.54 -14.73 9.00
C GLU A 141 -9.89 -14.18 9.44
N ASP A 142 -11.00 -14.89 9.20
CA ASP A 142 -12.35 -14.50 9.65
C ASP A 142 -12.43 -14.35 11.17
N LEU A 143 -11.84 -15.29 11.93
CA LEU A 143 -11.77 -15.18 13.39
C LEU A 143 -10.93 -13.98 13.83
N THR A 144 -9.84 -13.69 13.11
CA THR A 144 -9.00 -12.53 13.37
C THR A 144 -9.75 -11.22 13.08
N CYS A 145 -10.50 -11.16 11.99
CA CYS A 145 -11.39 -10.05 11.66
C CYS A 145 -12.45 -9.84 12.74
N GLN A 146 -13.09 -10.90 13.24
CA GLN A 146 -14.06 -10.80 14.34
C GLN A 146 -13.44 -10.25 15.63
N ILE A 147 -12.21 -10.69 15.97
CA ILE A 147 -11.48 -10.18 17.14
C ILE A 147 -11.15 -8.69 16.97
N LEU A 148 -10.72 -8.28 15.78
CA LEU A 148 -10.44 -6.87 15.48
C LEU A 148 -11.71 -6.02 15.53
N GLU A 149 -12.82 -6.49 14.97
CA GLU A 149 -14.12 -5.81 15.06
C GLU A 149 -14.59 -5.65 16.51
N GLN A 150 -14.40 -6.68 17.34
CA GLN A 150 -14.73 -6.60 18.77
C GLN A 150 -13.87 -5.55 19.48
N LYS A 151 -12.57 -5.50 19.19
CA LYS A 151 -11.66 -4.48 19.73
C LYS A 151 -12.02 -3.06 19.28
N ILE A 152 -12.41 -2.89 18.03
CA ILE A 152 -12.89 -1.59 17.52
C ILE A 152 -14.14 -1.15 18.29
N LYS A 153 -15.12 -2.04 18.46
CA LYS A 153 -16.33 -1.74 19.25
C LYS A 153 -16.02 -1.41 20.72
N GLU A 154 -15.03 -2.06 21.31
CA GLU A 154 -14.59 -1.76 22.68
C GLU A 154 -13.91 -0.38 22.77
N LEU A 155 -13.03 -0.06 21.82
CA LEU A 155 -12.40 1.26 21.72
C LEU A 155 -13.43 2.37 21.51
N ASP A 156 -14.41 2.17 20.62
CA ASP A 156 -15.50 3.12 20.39
C ASP A 156 -16.32 3.35 21.67
N SER A 157 -16.59 2.31 22.44
CA SER A 157 -17.29 2.40 23.72
C SER A 157 -16.48 3.15 24.79
N CYS A 158 -15.17 2.93 24.84
CA CYS A 158 -14.27 3.67 25.73
C CYS A 158 -14.20 5.16 25.36
N LEU A 159 -14.05 5.48 24.07
CA LEU A 159 -14.04 6.86 23.58
C LEU A 159 -15.37 7.57 23.82
N LEU A 160 -16.50 6.90 23.64
CA LEU A 160 -17.82 7.45 23.94
C LEU A 160 -17.94 7.82 25.42
N ARG A 161 -17.46 6.95 26.32
CA ARG A 161 -17.48 7.17 27.77
C ARG A 161 -16.59 8.32 28.19
N GLU A 162 -15.40 8.44 27.60
CA GLU A 162 -14.47 9.54 27.85
C GLU A 162 -15.06 10.87 27.39
N ARG A 163 -15.58 10.92 26.15
CA ARG A 163 -16.26 12.10 25.61
C ARG A 163 -17.44 12.52 26.49
N GLU A 164 -18.22 11.56 26.99
CA GLU A 164 -19.33 11.82 27.90
C GLU A 164 -18.84 12.34 29.26
N GLY A 165 -17.74 11.80 29.79
CA GLY A 165 -17.08 12.32 30.99
C GLY A 165 -16.66 13.78 30.83
N HIS A 166 -16.04 14.12 29.69
CA HIS A 166 -15.64 15.49 29.36
C HIS A 166 -16.87 16.41 29.22
N ARG A 167 -17.97 15.92 28.61
CA ARG A 167 -19.23 16.66 28.49
C ARG A 167 -19.77 17.03 29.87
N VAL A 168 -19.82 16.08 30.79
CA VAL A 168 -20.30 16.30 32.17
C VAL A 168 -19.39 17.26 32.94
N GLU A 169 -18.06 17.15 32.75
CA GLU A 169 -17.11 18.08 33.37
C GLU A 169 -17.29 19.52 32.86
N ILE A 170 -17.47 19.69 31.55
CA ILE A 170 -17.78 20.99 30.95
C ILE A 170 -19.10 21.56 31.50
N GLU A 171 -20.15 20.74 31.62
CA GLU A 171 -21.43 21.16 32.20
C GLU A 171 -21.30 21.59 33.67
N ALA A 172 -20.51 20.87 34.47
CA ALA A 172 -20.22 21.21 35.85
C ALA A 172 -19.42 22.52 35.98
N LEU A 173 -18.42 22.73 35.12
CA LEU A 173 -17.65 23.98 35.06
C LEU A 173 -18.52 25.15 34.58
N THR A 174 -19.39 24.91 33.60
CA THR A 174 -20.34 25.92 33.09
C THR A 174 -21.30 26.35 34.20
N SER A 175 -21.85 25.40 34.96
CA SER A 175 -22.72 25.69 36.12
C SER A 175 -22.00 26.50 37.21
N LYS A 176 -20.72 26.20 37.48
CA LYS A 176 -19.90 27.00 38.40
C LYS A 176 -19.71 28.43 37.87
N LEU A 177 -19.45 28.59 36.58
CA LEU A 177 -19.29 29.89 35.94
C LEU A 177 -20.58 30.72 36.02
N GLU A 178 -21.74 30.11 35.74
CA GLU A 178 -23.06 30.74 35.91
C GLU A 178 -23.32 31.16 37.36
N SER A 179 -22.96 30.33 38.35
CA SER A 179 -23.12 30.69 39.76
C SER A 179 -22.23 31.87 40.20
N LEU A 180 -20.99 31.94 39.69
CA LEU A 180 -20.08 33.05 39.92
C LEU A 180 -20.58 34.33 39.25
N GLN A 181 -21.14 34.20 38.04
CA GLN A 181 -21.74 35.32 37.31
C GLN A 181 -23.00 35.85 38.02
N ALA A 182 -23.83 34.97 38.60
CA ALA A 182 -24.98 35.36 39.42
C ALA A 182 -24.55 36.08 40.71
N LEU A 183 -23.49 35.61 41.38
CA LEU A 183 -22.92 36.26 42.57
C LEU A 183 -22.35 37.64 42.22
N GLN A 184 -21.69 37.78 41.08
CA GLN A 184 -21.18 39.05 40.56
C GLN A 184 -22.31 40.04 40.26
N GLN A 185 -23.43 39.58 39.68
CA GLN A 185 -24.61 40.41 39.46
C GLN A 185 -25.27 40.84 40.78
N GLN A 186 -25.23 39.99 41.81
CA GLN A 186 -25.76 40.35 43.14
C GLN A 186 -24.94 41.44 43.84
N MET A 187 -23.61 41.44 43.65
CA MET A 187 -22.72 42.50 44.13
C MET A 187 -22.93 43.82 43.35
N ASN A 188 -23.18 43.73 42.04
CA ASN A 188 -23.46 44.89 41.19
C ASN A 188 -24.90 45.43 41.34
N GLY A 189 -25.85 44.62 41.80
CA GLY A 189 -27.23 45.04 42.07
C GLY A 189 -27.42 45.77 43.41
N LYS A 190 -26.40 45.79 44.27
CA LYS A 190 -26.45 46.39 45.62
C LYS A 190 -25.87 47.80 45.70
N SER A 191 -25.50 48.40 44.56
CA SER A 191 -25.04 49.79 44.47
C SER A 191 -26.11 50.69 43.84
N LYS A 192 -27.07 51.13 44.66
CA LYS A 192 -27.76 52.42 44.50
C LYS A 192 -27.84 53.15 45.85
N PRO A 193 -27.80 54.49 45.85
CA PRO A 193 -27.33 55.29 46.97
C PRO A 193 -28.39 55.48 48.07
N THR A 194 -27.92 55.47 49.30
CA THR A 194 -28.59 55.98 50.49
C THR A 194 -28.76 57.50 50.34
N GLU A 195 -29.98 57.94 50.05
CA GLU A 195 -30.32 59.36 49.96
C GLU A 195 -31.72 59.56 50.55
N VAL A 196 -31.85 59.50 51.88
CA VAL A 196 -32.97 60.08 52.65
C VAL A 196 -32.50 60.37 54.08
N LEU A 197 -32.89 61.54 54.60
CA LEU A 197 -32.82 62.05 55.99
C LEU A 197 -31.66 62.97 56.36
N GLU A 198 -31.65 64.13 55.71
CA GLU A 198 -31.34 65.40 56.37
C GLU A 198 -32.55 66.32 56.16
N GLU A 199 -33.16 66.84 57.24
CA GLU A 199 -33.70 68.22 57.36
C GLU A 199 -34.70 68.40 58.54
N SER A 200 -34.49 69.51 59.27
CA SER A 200 -35.42 70.31 60.08
C SER A 200 -35.82 69.86 61.51
N ALA A 201 -35.43 70.65 62.52
CA ALA A 201 -36.31 71.75 62.99
C ALA A 201 -35.69 72.55 64.15
N GLU A 202 -35.72 73.86 63.96
CA GLU A 202 -35.29 74.96 64.82
C GLU A 202 -36.49 75.49 65.61
N GLY A 203 -36.36 75.88 66.90
CA GLY A 203 -37.42 76.67 67.57
C GLY A 203 -37.48 76.73 69.11
N LYS A 204 -37.12 77.92 69.65
CA LYS A 204 -37.73 78.73 70.76
C LYS A 204 -38.00 78.07 72.14
N SER A 205 -37.38 78.52 73.25
CA SER A 205 -37.51 79.79 74.00
C SER A 205 -38.81 79.96 74.82
N THR A 206 -38.69 80.00 76.16
CA THR A 206 -39.27 80.98 77.15
C THR A 206 -38.75 80.63 78.56
N SER A 207 -37.97 81.46 79.28
CA SER A 207 -38.35 82.55 80.22
C SER A 207 -39.14 82.03 81.45
N HIS A 208 -38.99 82.43 82.73
CA HIS A 208 -38.46 83.64 83.37
C HIS A 208 -38.59 83.52 84.93
N VAL A 209 -37.50 83.78 85.67
CA VAL A 209 -37.34 84.49 87.00
C VAL A 209 -38.11 84.02 88.26
N VAL A 210 -37.39 83.86 89.40
CA VAL A 210 -37.36 84.74 90.61
C VAL A 210 -36.38 84.17 91.68
N GLN A 211 -35.33 84.96 91.98
CA GLN A 211 -34.50 85.21 93.21
C GLN A 211 -34.91 84.63 94.62
N PRO A 212 -34.11 84.80 95.72
CA PRO A 212 -32.67 84.53 95.94
C PRO A 212 -32.34 84.00 97.38
N SER A 213 -31.46 83.02 97.55
CA SER A 213 -30.68 82.85 98.81
C SER A 213 -29.69 81.71 98.69
N LEU A 214 -28.39 82.00 98.85
CA LEU A 214 -27.43 81.28 99.70
C LEU A 214 -26.00 81.57 99.23
N LEU A 215 -25.39 82.56 99.88
CA LEU A 215 -24.01 83.00 99.72
C LEU A 215 -22.99 81.96 100.25
N SER A 216 -23.41 80.72 100.54
CA SER A 216 -22.55 79.59 100.94
C SER A 216 -22.41 78.50 99.86
N ASN A 217 -23.10 78.64 98.72
CA ASN A 217 -23.03 77.70 97.58
C ASN A 217 -22.08 78.18 96.47
N MET A 218 -21.69 79.47 96.46
CA MET A 218 -20.82 80.03 95.42
C MET A 218 -19.42 79.41 95.39
N GLU A 219 -18.90 78.94 96.53
CA GLU A 219 -17.55 78.37 96.61
C GLU A 219 -17.51 76.90 96.18
N ALA A 220 -18.56 76.12 96.47
CA ALA A 220 -18.71 74.74 95.97
C ALA A 220 -19.00 74.71 94.46
N ASP A 221 -19.87 75.61 93.98
CA ASP A 221 -20.16 75.77 92.55
C ASP A 221 -18.92 76.27 91.78
N HIS A 222 -18.11 77.15 92.39
CA HIS A 222 -16.86 77.61 91.78
C HIS A 222 -15.82 76.49 91.63
N ASN A 223 -15.63 75.68 92.68
CA ASN A 223 -14.72 74.52 92.63
C ASN A 223 -15.20 73.43 91.64
N ASP A 224 -16.50 73.17 91.52
CA ASP A 224 -17.06 72.23 90.52
C ASP A 224 -16.88 72.76 89.08
N LEU A 225 -17.09 74.06 88.86
CA LEU A 225 -16.81 74.71 87.57
C LEU A 225 -15.31 74.67 87.23
N GLU A 226 -14.42 74.84 88.20
CA GLU A 226 -12.97 74.73 88.01
C GLU A 226 -12.54 73.30 87.66
N PHE A 227 -13.10 72.28 88.33
CA PHE A 227 -12.85 70.87 87.98
C PHE A 227 -13.36 70.51 86.58
N LYS A 228 -14.58 70.96 86.22
CA LYS A 228 -15.13 70.79 84.87
C LYS A 228 -14.31 71.51 83.81
N LEU A 229 -13.81 72.71 84.10
CA LEU A 229 -12.92 73.44 83.21
C LEU A 229 -11.59 72.69 83.02
N ALA A 230 -10.98 72.20 84.10
CA ALA A 230 -9.76 71.40 84.04
C ALA A 230 -9.95 70.10 83.25
N GLY A 231 -11.08 69.42 83.43
CA GLY A 231 -11.47 68.25 82.64
C GLY A 231 -11.64 68.59 81.15
N ALA A 232 -12.35 69.67 80.83
CA ALA A 232 -12.54 70.15 79.47
C ALA A 232 -11.21 70.60 78.82
N GLU A 233 -10.30 71.21 79.58
CA GLU A 233 -8.95 71.55 79.11
C GLU A 233 -8.12 70.30 78.83
N GLN A 234 -8.21 69.28 79.68
CA GLN A 234 -7.54 68.00 79.45
C GLN A 234 -8.09 67.30 78.20
N GLU A 235 -9.41 67.26 78.02
CA GLU A 235 -10.04 66.72 76.81
C GLU A 235 -9.66 67.51 75.56
N LYS A 236 -9.63 68.84 75.64
CA LYS A 236 -9.13 69.69 74.54
C LYS A 236 -7.68 69.35 74.17
N ARG A 237 -6.82 69.08 75.16
CA ARG A 237 -5.43 68.63 74.91
C ARG A 237 -5.40 67.26 74.22
N LYS A 238 -6.22 66.29 74.66
CA LYS A 238 -6.36 64.97 74.03
C LYS A 238 -6.85 65.08 72.58
N LEU A 239 -7.93 65.82 72.36
CA LEU A 239 -8.48 66.10 71.02
C LEU A 239 -7.44 66.80 70.13
N SER A 240 -6.66 67.74 70.67
CA SER A 240 -5.59 68.38 69.91
C SER A 240 -4.50 67.40 69.47
N GLN A 241 -4.14 66.43 70.32
CA GLN A 241 -3.20 65.37 69.96
C GLN A 241 -3.78 64.40 68.92
N GLU A 242 -5.05 64.04 69.04
CA GLU A 242 -5.77 63.22 68.06
C GLU A 242 -5.85 63.93 66.70
N VAL A 243 -6.14 65.23 66.68
CA VAL A 243 -6.13 66.04 65.44
C VAL A 243 -4.74 66.01 64.78
N VAL A 244 -3.67 66.15 65.56
CA VAL A 244 -2.29 66.06 65.02
C VAL A 244 -1.99 64.64 64.51
N LYS A 245 -2.48 63.59 65.18
CA LYS A 245 -2.32 62.20 64.74
C LYS A 245 -3.08 61.96 63.43
N LEU A 246 -4.34 62.34 63.35
CA LEU A 246 -5.16 62.23 62.13
C LEU A 246 -4.57 63.03 60.96
N GLN A 247 -4.00 64.21 61.21
CA GLN A 247 -3.29 64.98 60.18
C GLN A 247 -2.05 64.24 59.64
N LYS A 248 -1.32 63.49 60.49
CA LYS A 248 -0.20 62.64 60.06
C LYS A 248 -0.71 61.45 59.25
N ASP A 249 -1.75 60.78 59.72
CA ASP A 249 -2.34 59.61 59.07
C ASP A 249 -2.86 59.97 57.67
N ILE A 250 -3.57 61.09 57.51
CA ILE A 250 -4.03 61.60 56.20
C ILE A 250 -2.84 61.86 55.25
N ARG A 251 -1.71 62.35 55.77
CA ARG A 251 -0.50 62.60 54.96
C ARG A 251 0.12 61.28 54.49
N VAL A 252 0.13 60.25 55.34
CA VAL A 252 0.62 58.91 54.99
C VAL A 252 -0.30 58.29 53.95
N LEU A 253 -1.62 58.31 54.16
CA LEU A 253 -2.61 57.76 53.21
C LEU A 253 -2.48 58.37 51.80
N ARG A 254 -2.22 59.68 51.71
CA ARG A 254 -1.98 60.36 50.43
C ARG A 254 -0.71 59.88 49.73
N LYS A 255 0.36 59.56 50.48
CA LYS A 255 1.60 59.01 49.92
C LYS A 255 1.39 57.57 49.47
N GLU A 256 0.68 56.77 50.26
CA GLU A 256 0.35 55.38 49.92
C GLU A 256 -0.52 55.33 48.66
N HIS A 257 -1.56 56.17 48.56
CA HIS A 257 -2.38 56.25 47.36
C HIS A 257 -1.56 56.65 46.11
N GLN A 258 -0.64 57.61 46.25
CA GLN A 258 0.25 57.97 45.14
C GLN A 258 1.14 56.79 44.74
N GLN A 259 1.73 56.09 45.71
CA GLN A 259 2.55 54.92 45.45
C GLN A 259 1.73 53.78 44.80
N GLU A 260 0.48 53.58 45.20
CA GLU A 260 -0.43 52.60 44.60
C GLU A 260 -0.73 52.95 43.14
N LEU A 261 -0.90 54.24 42.81
CA LEU A 261 -1.04 54.70 41.43
C LEU A 261 0.22 54.40 40.61
N ASP A 262 1.40 54.69 41.14
CA ASP A 262 2.68 54.43 40.46
C ASP A 262 2.89 52.92 40.23
N ILE A 263 2.56 52.08 41.23
CA ILE A 263 2.59 50.61 41.10
C ILE A 263 1.62 50.15 40.01
N LYS A 264 0.40 50.68 40.02
CA LYS A 264 -0.63 50.31 39.04
C LYS A 264 -0.26 50.69 37.61
N GLU A 265 0.42 51.83 37.41
CA GLU A 265 0.96 52.22 36.11
C GLU A 265 2.06 51.24 35.65
N TYR A 266 2.97 50.85 36.56
CA TYR A 266 4.00 49.87 36.27
C TYR A 266 3.43 48.48 35.95
N GLU A 267 2.45 48.01 36.72
CA GLU A 267 1.73 46.75 36.46
C GLU A 267 1.09 46.76 35.08
N LYS A 268 0.44 47.87 34.70
CA LYS A 268 -0.16 48.03 33.38
C LYS A 268 0.89 48.00 32.26
N GLU A 269 2.03 48.66 32.43
CA GLU A 269 3.12 48.63 31.44
C GLU A 269 3.68 47.20 31.26
N MET A 270 3.81 46.46 32.36
CA MET A 270 4.27 45.06 32.32
C MET A 270 3.23 44.14 31.67
N GLU A 271 1.93 44.34 31.92
CA GLU A 271 0.86 43.61 31.26
C GLU A 271 0.83 43.87 29.75
N GLU A 272 1.02 45.12 29.33
CA GLU A 272 1.15 45.49 27.91
C GLU A 272 2.38 44.82 27.25
N LYS A 273 3.53 44.75 27.95
CA LYS A 273 4.73 44.02 27.45
C LYS A 273 4.48 42.53 27.30
N ILE A 274 3.90 41.88 28.30
CA ILE A 274 3.59 40.44 28.25
C ILE A 274 2.63 40.16 27.09
N LYS A 275 1.61 41.00 26.90
CA LYS A 275 0.67 40.87 25.78
C LYS A 275 1.37 41.00 24.42
N GLN A 276 2.26 41.98 24.28
CA GLN A 276 3.02 42.16 23.04
C GLN A 276 3.95 40.96 22.75
N GLU A 277 4.63 40.44 23.77
CA GLU A 277 5.46 39.23 23.63
C GLU A 277 4.64 38.00 23.22
N GLN A 278 3.43 37.86 23.76
CA GLN A 278 2.50 36.81 23.35
C GLN A 278 2.09 36.95 21.88
N GLU A 279 1.71 38.15 21.44
CA GLU A 279 1.36 38.44 20.04
C GLU A 279 2.54 38.13 19.10
N ASP A 280 3.76 38.52 19.47
CA ASP A 280 4.98 38.23 18.71
C ASP A 280 5.27 36.72 18.61
N LEU A 281 5.05 35.97 19.69
CA LEU A 281 5.18 34.51 19.69
C LEU A 281 4.12 33.84 18.81
N GLU A 282 2.88 34.30 18.86
CA GLU A 282 1.81 33.80 17.99
C GLU A 282 2.11 34.07 16.51
N LEU A 283 2.61 35.27 16.18
CA LEU A 283 3.04 35.60 14.82
C LEU A 283 4.20 34.73 14.36
N LYS A 284 5.22 34.50 15.22
CA LYS A 284 6.33 33.59 14.92
C LYS A 284 5.83 32.17 14.66
N HIS A 285 5.01 31.61 15.55
CA HIS A 285 4.43 30.27 15.36
C HIS A 285 3.62 30.17 14.07
N ASN A 286 2.78 31.16 13.76
CA ASN A 286 1.99 31.19 12.54
C ASN A 286 2.89 31.23 11.28
N SER A 287 3.96 32.01 11.32
CA SER A 287 4.93 32.10 10.22
C SER A 287 5.69 30.78 10.00
N THR A 288 6.15 30.14 11.08
CA THR A 288 6.82 28.83 11.03
C THR A 288 5.88 27.76 10.47
N LEU A 289 4.63 27.73 10.93
CA LEU A 289 3.62 26.79 10.42
C LEU A 289 3.36 27.00 8.92
N LYS A 290 3.21 28.26 8.48
CA LYS A 290 3.04 28.61 7.06
C LYS A 290 4.27 28.25 6.22
N GLN A 291 5.48 28.35 6.78
CA GLN A 291 6.69 27.93 6.11
C GLN A 291 6.74 26.41 5.96
N LEU A 292 6.47 25.66 7.03
CA LEU A 292 6.44 24.20 7.00
C LEU A 292 5.38 23.67 6.04
N MET A 293 4.18 24.26 6.05
CA MET A 293 3.14 23.95 5.07
C MET A 293 3.65 24.15 3.63
N ARG A 294 4.23 25.31 3.31
CA ARG A 294 4.76 25.58 1.96
C ARG A 294 5.86 24.60 1.55
N GLU A 295 6.75 24.28 2.48
CA GLU A 295 7.82 23.31 2.24
C GLU A 295 7.26 21.91 1.96
N PHE A 296 6.30 21.44 2.75
CA PHE A 296 5.63 20.16 2.53
C PHE A 296 4.92 20.11 1.17
N HIS A 297 4.14 21.14 0.82
CA HIS A 297 3.48 21.21 -0.49
C HIS A 297 4.49 21.24 -1.64
N THR A 298 5.65 21.89 -1.46
CA THR A 298 6.71 21.94 -2.47
C THR A 298 7.39 20.57 -2.64
N GLN A 299 7.72 19.90 -1.54
CA GLN A 299 8.31 18.55 -1.56
C GLN A 299 7.34 17.54 -2.18
N LEU A 300 6.05 17.64 -1.85
CA LEU A 300 5.01 16.80 -2.43
C LEU A 300 4.92 16.99 -3.94
N ALA A 301 4.85 18.24 -4.42
CA ALA A 301 4.81 18.55 -5.85
C ALA A 301 6.07 18.06 -6.59
N GLN A 302 7.26 18.19 -5.99
CA GLN A 302 8.50 17.66 -6.54
C GLN A 302 8.47 16.13 -6.64
N LYS A 303 7.99 15.43 -5.60
CA LYS A 303 7.88 13.97 -5.60
C LYS A 303 6.87 13.47 -6.63
N GLU A 304 5.74 14.13 -6.77
CA GLU A 304 4.75 13.84 -7.81
C GLU A 304 5.35 14.00 -9.21
N GLN A 305 6.10 15.09 -9.45
CA GLN A 305 6.79 15.32 -10.72
C GLN A 305 7.88 14.27 -11.01
N GLU A 306 8.69 13.91 -10.01
CA GLU A 306 9.72 12.86 -10.14
C GLU A 306 9.10 11.51 -10.51
N LEU A 307 7.99 11.14 -9.85
CA LEU A 307 7.26 9.91 -10.15
C LEU A 307 6.64 9.96 -11.54
N GLU A 308 6.00 11.06 -11.92
CA GLU A 308 5.41 11.23 -13.26
C GLU A 308 6.48 11.13 -14.36
N MET A 309 7.65 11.73 -14.16
CA MET A 309 8.79 11.58 -15.06
C MET A 309 9.28 10.12 -15.15
N THR A 310 9.45 9.45 -14.02
CA THR A 310 9.93 8.05 -13.98
C THR A 310 8.94 7.11 -14.69
N ILE A 311 7.63 7.28 -14.43
CA ILE A 311 6.56 6.52 -15.07
C ILE A 311 6.59 6.76 -16.57
N LYS A 312 6.68 8.02 -16.99
CA LYS A 312 6.76 8.38 -18.42
C LYS A 312 7.98 7.75 -19.09
N GLU A 313 9.16 7.86 -18.50
CA GLU A 313 10.39 7.25 -19.04
C GLU A 313 10.29 5.72 -19.12
N THR A 314 9.63 5.09 -18.15
CA THR A 314 9.42 3.63 -18.15
C THR A 314 8.46 3.21 -19.26
N ILE A 315 7.38 3.98 -19.46
CA ILE A 315 6.43 3.76 -20.55
C ILE A 315 7.12 3.97 -21.90
N ASP A 316 7.86 5.07 -22.07
CA ASP A 316 8.57 5.39 -23.32
C ASP A 316 9.57 4.28 -23.68
N LYS A 317 10.34 3.77 -22.71
CA LYS A 317 11.26 2.64 -22.91
C LYS A 317 10.54 1.34 -23.25
N ALA A 318 9.41 1.05 -22.60
CA ALA A 318 8.62 -0.14 -22.91
C ALA A 318 8.05 -0.08 -24.33
N GLN A 319 7.54 1.09 -24.74
CA GLN A 319 7.03 1.34 -26.09
C GLN A 319 8.13 1.28 -27.16
N GLU A 320 9.33 1.77 -26.86
CA GLU A 320 10.49 1.65 -27.76
C GLU A 320 10.86 0.19 -28.00
N VAL A 321 10.97 -0.62 -26.93
CA VAL A 321 11.24 -2.06 -27.04
C VAL A 321 10.13 -2.80 -27.79
N GLU A 322 8.87 -2.45 -27.55
CA GLU A 322 7.73 -3.01 -28.30
C GLU A 322 7.84 -2.67 -29.80
N ALA A 323 8.16 -1.42 -30.14
CA ALA A 323 8.32 -0.97 -31.52
C ALA A 323 9.47 -1.71 -32.23
N GLU A 324 10.63 -1.86 -31.58
CA GLU A 324 11.76 -2.63 -32.12
C GLU A 324 11.41 -4.10 -32.33
N LEU A 325 10.66 -4.72 -31.42
CA LEU A 325 10.22 -6.10 -31.54
C LEU A 325 9.25 -6.28 -32.73
N LEU A 326 8.30 -5.35 -32.88
CA LEU A 326 7.36 -5.34 -34.01
C LEU A 326 8.09 -5.15 -35.34
N GLU A 327 9.06 -4.23 -35.40
CA GLU A 327 9.89 -4.02 -36.59
C GLU A 327 10.69 -5.28 -36.95
N SER A 328 11.34 -5.91 -35.96
CA SER A 328 12.08 -7.17 -36.14
C SER A 328 11.19 -8.30 -36.69
N HIS A 329 9.99 -8.47 -36.13
CA HIS A 329 9.02 -9.45 -36.65
C HIS A 329 8.54 -9.12 -38.05
N GLN A 330 8.30 -7.84 -38.35
CA GLN A 330 7.93 -7.40 -39.70
C GLN A 330 9.07 -7.66 -40.69
N GLU A 331 10.32 -7.40 -40.33
CA GLU A 331 11.49 -7.73 -41.14
C GLU A 331 11.62 -9.23 -41.40
N GLU A 332 11.47 -10.06 -40.37
CA GLU A 332 11.53 -11.53 -40.51
C GLU A 332 10.42 -12.04 -41.42
N THR A 333 9.20 -11.56 -41.22
CA THR A 333 8.04 -11.87 -42.07
C THR A 333 8.31 -11.48 -43.52
N ASN A 334 8.85 -10.29 -43.77
CA ASN A 334 9.24 -9.84 -45.10
C ASN A 334 10.35 -10.71 -45.71
N ARG A 335 11.35 -11.13 -44.93
CA ARG A 335 12.41 -12.05 -45.37
C ARG A 335 11.83 -13.41 -45.76
N LEU A 336 10.87 -13.93 -44.99
CA LEU A 336 10.19 -15.19 -45.29
C LEU A 336 9.34 -15.08 -46.56
N TYR A 337 8.56 -14.01 -46.73
CA TYR A 337 7.81 -13.78 -47.97
C TYR A 337 8.71 -13.72 -49.20
N LYS A 338 9.86 -13.03 -49.10
CA LYS A 338 10.84 -13.01 -50.19
C LYS A 338 11.37 -14.41 -50.50
N LYS A 339 11.68 -15.21 -49.48
CA LYS A 339 12.15 -16.60 -49.66
C LYS A 339 11.07 -17.51 -50.27
N ILE A 340 9.80 -17.30 -49.90
CA ILE A 340 8.67 -18.01 -50.51
C ILE A 340 8.57 -17.66 -52.00
N ALA A 341 8.59 -16.37 -52.35
CA ALA A 341 8.56 -15.93 -53.74
C ALA A 341 9.72 -16.49 -54.57
N GLU A 342 10.94 -16.49 -54.02
CA GLU A 342 12.11 -17.10 -54.69
C GLU A 342 11.90 -18.61 -54.94
N LYS A 343 11.27 -19.32 -54.01
CA LYS A 343 10.95 -20.76 -54.15
C LYS A 343 9.82 -21.02 -55.12
N GLU A 344 8.81 -20.15 -55.17
CA GLU A 344 7.75 -20.19 -56.17
C GLU A 344 8.31 -19.97 -57.59
N ASP A 345 9.24 -19.03 -57.76
CA ASP A 345 9.94 -18.80 -59.02
C ASP A 345 10.79 -20.01 -59.43
N ASP A 346 11.53 -20.60 -58.48
CA ASP A 346 12.31 -21.82 -58.72
C ASP A 346 11.41 -22.97 -59.17
N LEU A 347 10.29 -23.18 -58.48
CA LEU A 347 9.31 -24.23 -58.81
C LEU A 347 8.66 -23.98 -60.16
N THR A 348 8.28 -22.74 -60.46
CA THR A 348 7.69 -22.37 -61.76
C THR A 348 8.68 -22.61 -62.89
N ARG A 349 9.97 -22.27 -62.68
CA ARG A 349 11.04 -22.55 -63.65
C ARG A 349 11.26 -24.05 -63.88
N THR A 350 11.20 -24.88 -62.83
CA THR A 350 11.34 -26.35 -63.00
C THR A 350 10.11 -26.97 -63.64
N ALA A 351 8.91 -26.55 -63.26
CA ALA A 351 7.66 -27.00 -63.88
C ALA A 351 7.65 -26.71 -65.38
N LYS A 352 8.01 -25.48 -65.79
CA LYS A 352 8.11 -25.10 -67.21
C LYS A 352 9.11 -25.95 -67.98
N ARG A 353 10.27 -26.28 -67.39
CA ARG A 353 11.23 -27.18 -68.05
C ARG A 353 10.67 -28.58 -68.27
N TYR A 354 9.90 -29.11 -67.31
CA TYR A 354 9.26 -30.41 -67.49
C TYR A 354 8.17 -30.39 -68.54
N GLU A 355 7.40 -29.30 -68.62
CA GLU A 355 6.42 -29.06 -69.69
C GLU A 355 7.11 -29.05 -71.07
N GLU A 356 8.18 -28.27 -71.25
CA GLU A 356 8.97 -28.23 -72.50
C GLU A 356 9.51 -29.61 -72.92
N ILE A 357 9.95 -30.44 -71.95
CA ILE A 357 10.41 -31.81 -72.23
C ILE A 357 9.25 -32.71 -72.66
N LEU A 358 8.08 -32.57 -72.03
CA LEU A 358 6.90 -33.34 -72.40
C LEU A 358 6.40 -32.97 -73.79
N ASP A 359 6.34 -31.67 -74.11
CA ASP A 359 5.97 -31.17 -75.43
C ASP A 359 6.93 -31.69 -76.50
N ALA A 360 8.25 -31.61 -76.28
CA ALA A 360 9.25 -32.13 -77.21
C ALA A 360 9.10 -33.65 -77.44
N ARG A 361 8.75 -34.41 -76.40
CA ARG A 361 8.51 -35.86 -76.51
C ARG A 361 7.20 -36.16 -77.23
N GLU A 362 6.15 -35.36 -77.01
CA GLU A 362 4.89 -35.45 -77.73
C GLU A 362 5.09 -35.18 -79.22
N GLU A 363 5.86 -34.15 -79.57
CA GLU A 363 6.26 -33.85 -80.95
C GLU A 363 7.04 -35.02 -81.57
N GLU A 364 8.02 -35.60 -80.86
CA GLU A 364 8.78 -36.76 -81.34
C GLU A 364 7.89 -37.99 -81.57
N MET A 365 6.97 -38.29 -80.65
CA MET A 365 6.03 -39.40 -80.81
C MET A 365 5.06 -39.15 -81.96
N THR A 366 4.56 -37.93 -82.11
CA THR A 366 3.67 -37.53 -83.21
C THR A 366 4.37 -37.68 -84.55
N ALA A 367 5.62 -37.23 -84.68
CA ALA A 367 6.42 -37.41 -85.89
C ALA A 367 6.62 -38.90 -86.24
N LYS A 368 6.92 -39.75 -85.25
CA LYS A 368 7.03 -41.20 -85.46
C LYS A 368 5.71 -41.84 -85.90
N VAL A 369 4.58 -41.41 -85.33
CA VAL A 369 3.24 -41.89 -85.73
C VAL A 369 2.95 -41.50 -87.17
N MET A 370 3.23 -40.24 -87.56
CA MET A 370 3.05 -39.77 -88.93
C MET A 370 3.94 -40.53 -89.93
N ASP A 371 5.20 -40.81 -89.58
CA ASP A 371 6.10 -41.61 -90.41
C ASP A 371 5.57 -43.05 -90.60
N LEU A 372 5.13 -43.70 -89.52
CA LEU A 372 4.53 -45.04 -89.60
C LEU A 372 3.22 -45.06 -90.41
N GLN A 373 2.37 -44.05 -90.28
CA GLN A 373 1.17 -43.88 -91.10
C GLN A 373 1.54 -43.75 -92.58
N THR A 374 2.55 -42.93 -92.91
CA THR A 374 3.06 -42.76 -94.27
C THR A 374 3.60 -44.07 -94.85
N GLN A 375 4.41 -44.80 -94.07
CA GLN A 375 4.91 -46.12 -94.48
C GLN A 375 3.78 -47.13 -94.73
N PHE A 376 2.74 -47.10 -93.90
CA PHE A 376 1.56 -47.97 -94.05
C PHE A 376 0.76 -47.62 -95.31
N GLU A 377 0.54 -46.33 -95.58
CA GLU A 377 -0.10 -45.85 -96.80
C GLU A 377 0.68 -46.24 -98.06
N ASP A 378 2.01 -46.10 -98.05
CA ASP A 378 2.86 -46.49 -99.16
C ASP A 378 2.84 -48.00 -99.42
N LEU A 379 2.84 -48.82 -98.35
CA LEU A 379 2.65 -50.27 -98.47
C LEU A 379 1.27 -50.59 -99.05
N GLN A 380 0.22 -49.94 -98.57
CA GLN A 380 -1.14 -50.12 -99.08
C GLN A 380 -1.23 -49.77 -100.58
N LYS A 381 -0.65 -48.64 -101.01
CA LYS A 381 -0.56 -48.25 -102.43
C LYS A 381 0.20 -49.30 -103.25
N LYS A 382 1.34 -49.81 -102.76
CA LYS A 382 2.10 -50.88 -103.43
C LYS A 382 1.30 -52.18 -103.56
N TYR A 383 0.53 -52.56 -102.55
CA TYR A 383 -0.37 -53.72 -102.62
C TYR A 383 -1.49 -53.52 -103.64
N GLN A 384 -2.13 -52.34 -103.65
CA GLN A 384 -3.19 -52.00 -104.60
C GLN A 384 -2.67 -52.01 -106.04
N GLN A 385 -1.51 -51.40 -106.29
CA GLN A 385 -0.85 -51.40 -107.60
C GLN A 385 -0.48 -52.81 -108.07
N ARG A 386 -0.05 -53.69 -107.15
CA ARG A 386 0.23 -55.11 -107.47
C ARG A 386 -1.05 -55.85 -107.86
N LEU A 387 -2.17 -55.60 -107.17
CA LEU A 387 -3.47 -56.17 -107.50
C LEU A 387 -3.91 -55.73 -108.92
N GLU A 388 -3.75 -54.45 -109.25
CA GLU A 388 -4.09 -53.89 -110.56
C GLU A 388 -3.18 -54.40 -111.69
N GLN A 389 -1.90 -54.71 -111.40
CA GLN A 389 -1.00 -55.41 -112.33
C GLN A 389 -1.37 -56.88 -112.56
N GLU A 390 -2.03 -57.51 -111.60
CA GLU A 390 -2.45 -58.92 -111.65
C GLU A 390 -3.83 -59.08 -112.34
N GLU A 391 -4.59 -58.00 -112.55
CA GLU A 391 -5.97 -57.99 -113.08
C GLU A 391 -6.15 -57.53 -114.54
N THR A 392 -5.10 -57.51 -115.39
CA THR A 392 -5.27 -57.35 -116.86
C THR A 392 -4.46 -58.36 -117.70
N PRO A 393 -4.98 -58.83 -118.86
CA PRO A 393 -5.26 -60.26 -119.03
C PRO A 393 -4.28 -61.02 -119.93
N SER A 394 -3.94 -62.24 -119.52
CA SER A 394 -3.70 -63.37 -120.43
C SER A 394 -4.39 -64.61 -119.87
N SER A 395 -5.37 -65.09 -120.64
CA SER A 395 -5.97 -66.45 -120.68
C SER A 395 -5.06 -67.53 -120.06
N ASP A 396 -5.51 -68.49 -119.26
CA ASP A 396 -6.67 -69.36 -119.47
C ASP A 396 -7.09 -70.08 -118.17
N LYS A 397 -8.33 -70.57 -118.19
CA LYS A 397 -9.11 -71.30 -117.17
C LYS A 397 -8.32 -72.22 -116.22
N VAL A 398 -8.66 -72.21 -114.93
CA VAL A 398 -9.27 -73.38 -114.22
C VAL A 398 -10.10 -72.88 -113.03
N ARG A 399 -11.39 -73.24 -113.07
CA ARG A 399 -12.33 -73.24 -111.96
C ARG A 399 -12.01 -74.43 -111.05
N GLY A 400 -11.68 -74.18 -109.79
CA GLY A 400 -11.54 -75.20 -108.74
C GLY A 400 -11.65 -74.54 -107.34
N PRO A 401 -12.43 -75.11 -106.40
CA PRO A 401 -12.96 -74.38 -105.25
C PRO A 401 -11.91 -74.28 -104.11
N GLY A 402 -11.77 -73.08 -103.55
CA GLY A 402 -10.84 -72.80 -102.45
C GLY A 402 -11.42 -71.85 -101.40
N LEU A 403 -12.74 -71.91 -101.13
CA LEU A 403 -13.29 -71.41 -99.87
C LEU A 403 -12.77 -72.32 -98.75
N GLY A 404 -11.75 -71.90 -98.01
CA GLY A 404 -11.26 -72.64 -96.84
C GLY A 404 -9.93 -72.16 -96.25
N PHE A 405 -9.09 -71.47 -97.03
CA PHE A 405 -7.77 -71.02 -96.56
C PHE A 405 -7.70 -69.55 -96.12
N THR A 406 -8.59 -68.67 -96.59
CA THR A 406 -8.57 -67.25 -96.23
C THR A 406 -9.15 -66.98 -94.83
N GLN A 407 -10.11 -67.81 -94.39
CA GLN A 407 -10.71 -67.68 -93.05
C GLN A 407 -9.80 -68.26 -91.96
N SER A 408 -9.15 -69.40 -92.21
CA SER A 408 -8.21 -70.02 -91.27
C SER A 408 -6.94 -69.21 -91.08
N LEU A 409 -6.38 -68.58 -92.12
CA LEU A 409 -5.25 -67.66 -91.99
C LEU A 409 -5.63 -66.34 -91.30
N LYS A 410 -6.83 -65.78 -91.54
CA LYS A 410 -7.33 -64.61 -90.79
C LYS A 410 -7.58 -64.92 -89.31
N THR A 411 -8.08 -66.11 -89.01
CA THR A 411 -8.33 -66.55 -87.62
C THR A 411 -7.01 -66.81 -86.89
N LEU A 412 -6.01 -67.40 -87.57
CA LEU A 412 -4.67 -67.60 -87.04
C LEU A 412 -3.90 -66.27 -86.88
N SER A 413 -4.03 -65.32 -87.82
CA SER A 413 -3.40 -64.00 -87.71
C SER A 413 -4.05 -63.15 -86.63
N PHE A 414 -5.37 -63.24 -86.45
CA PHE A 414 -6.11 -62.56 -85.38
C PHE A 414 -5.73 -63.13 -84.01
N LEU A 415 -5.64 -64.45 -83.87
CA LEU A 415 -5.15 -65.08 -82.63
C LEU A 415 -3.69 -64.71 -82.33
N LEU A 416 -2.81 -64.68 -83.33
CA LEU A 416 -1.40 -64.30 -83.14
C LEU A 416 -1.24 -62.80 -82.81
N THR A 417 -2.07 -61.92 -83.38
CA THR A 417 -2.08 -60.49 -83.04
C THR A 417 -2.70 -60.23 -81.67
N GLN A 418 -3.74 -60.98 -81.28
CA GLN A 418 -4.32 -60.93 -79.94
C GLN A 418 -3.34 -61.43 -78.87
N ASP A 419 -2.54 -62.47 -79.17
CA ASP A 419 -1.51 -62.97 -78.26
C ASP A 419 -0.34 -61.98 -78.13
N ARG A 420 0.02 -61.28 -79.21
CA ARG A 420 1.00 -60.18 -79.16
C ARG A 420 0.46 -59.00 -78.36
N LEU A 421 -0.80 -58.59 -78.56
CA LEU A 421 -1.46 -57.53 -77.76
C LEU A 421 -1.54 -57.91 -76.28
N LYS A 422 -1.91 -59.15 -75.95
CA LYS A 422 -1.87 -59.67 -74.57
C LYS A 422 -0.47 -59.63 -73.97
N LYS A 423 0.58 -59.89 -74.76
CA LYS A 423 1.98 -59.75 -74.31
C LYS A 423 2.39 -58.30 -74.06
N TYR A 424 1.92 -57.36 -74.89
CA TYR A 424 2.16 -55.91 -74.66
C TYR A 424 1.35 -55.40 -73.45
N GLU A 425 0.09 -55.79 -73.30
CA GLU A 425 -0.74 -55.47 -72.13
C GLU A 425 -0.12 -56.02 -70.84
N LYS A 426 0.35 -57.28 -70.85
CA LYS A 426 1.04 -57.87 -69.70
C LYS A 426 2.38 -57.17 -69.42
N ASN A 427 3.13 -56.74 -70.44
CA ASN A 427 4.40 -56.01 -70.25
C ASN A 427 4.21 -54.55 -69.81
N VAL A 428 3.08 -53.91 -70.09
CA VAL A 428 2.70 -52.59 -69.55
C VAL A 428 2.43 -52.65 -68.04
N TYR A 429 1.95 -53.80 -67.53
CA TYR A 429 1.81 -54.03 -66.07
C TYR A 429 3.04 -54.66 -65.40
N THR A 430 4.11 -54.99 -66.14
CA THR A 430 5.32 -55.62 -65.56
C THR A 430 6.63 -54.87 -65.82
N THR A 431 6.60 -53.74 -66.53
CA THR A 431 7.76 -52.85 -66.63
C THR A 431 7.78 -51.92 -65.42
N THR A 432 8.68 -52.26 -64.50
CA THR A 432 9.07 -51.54 -63.30
C THR A 432 9.43 -50.08 -63.59
N VAL A 433 8.48 -49.18 -63.35
CA VAL A 433 8.74 -47.80 -62.94
C VAL A 433 7.88 -47.56 -61.71
N GLY A 434 8.52 -47.42 -60.55
CA GLY A 434 7.96 -46.86 -59.32
C GLY A 434 6.72 -47.57 -58.77
N THR A 435 6.92 -48.38 -57.74
CA THR A 435 5.87 -48.98 -56.89
C THR A 435 4.61 -48.12 -56.70
N PRO A 436 3.39 -48.67 -56.92
CA PRO A 436 2.15 -48.00 -56.59
C PRO A 436 1.89 -48.09 -55.08
N TYR A 437 1.52 -46.95 -54.53
CA TYR A 437 1.05 -46.72 -53.17
C TYR A 437 0.05 -47.81 -52.75
N LYS A 438 0.47 -48.73 -51.88
CA LYS A 438 -0.45 -49.58 -51.11
C LYS A 438 -0.72 -48.87 -49.79
N GLY A 439 -1.91 -48.31 -49.67
CA GLY A 439 -2.45 -47.81 -48.42
C GLY A 439 -2.48 -48.92 -47.37
N GLY A 440 -1.69 -48.70 -46.32
CA GLY A 440 -1.67 -49.45 -45.08
C GLY A 440 -1.27 -48.44 -44.00
N ASN A 441 -2.28 -47.99 -43.25
CA ASN A 441 -2.16 -47.02 -42.17
C ASN A 441 -1.46 -47.68 -40.97
N LEU A 442 -0.28 -47.20 -40.57
CA LEU A 442 0.00 -46.60 -39.26
C LEU A 442 1.52 -46.43 -39.09
N TYR A 443 1.91 -45.19 -38.82
CA TYR A 443 3.25 -44.69 -38.60
C TYR A 443 4.01 -45.46 -37.52
N HIS A 444 5.05 -46.21 -37.90
CA HIS A 444 6.28 -46.31 -37.12
C HIS A 444 7.41 -46.91 -37.95
N THR A 445 8.02 -46.10 -38.81
CA THR A 445 9.41 -46.33 -39.24
C THR A 445 10.13 -45.00 -39.25
N ASP A 446 10.74 -44.69 -38.12
CA ASP A 446 12.16 -44.37 -38.07
C ASP A 446 12.59 -44.44 -36.60
N VAL A 447 13.25 -45.55 -36.25
CA VAL A 447 14.42 -45.65 -35.37
C VAL A 447 14.76 -47.14 -35.23
N SER A 448 15.90 -47.47 -35.81
CA SER A 448 16.82 -48.56 -35.41
C SER A 448 16.46 -50.01 -35.75
N LEU A 449 16.90 -50.35 -36.96
CA LEU A 449 17.46 -51.64 -37.35
C LEU A 449 18.72 -51.99 -36.50
N PHE A 450 18.60 -52.40 -35.24
CA PHE A 450 19.67 -53.14 -34.54
C PHE A 450 19.10 -53.88 -33.32
N GLY A 451 19.32 -55.18 -33.25
CA GLY A 451 18.99 -55.99 -32.08
C GLY A 451 19.94 -55.73 -30.92
N GLU A 452 19.33 -55.38 -29.77
CA GLU A 452 19.73 -55.60 -28.36
C GLU A 452 20.93 -54.82 -27.77
N PRO A 453 20.89 -54.41 -26.47
CA PRO A 453 20.87 -55.36 -25.35
C PRO A 453 19.89 -55.05 -24.20
N THR A 454 19.50 -56.13 -23.52
CA THR A 454 18.66 -56.25 -22.31
C THR A 454 19.04 -55.30 -21.15
N GLU A 455 20.25 -54.73 -21.19
CA GLU A 455 20.81 -53.79 -20.23
C GLU A 455 20.08 -52.44 -20.22
N PHE A 456 19.59 -51.97 -21.38
CA PHE A 456 18.89 -50.68 -21.46
C PHE A 456 17.48 -50.76 -20.86
N GLU A 457 16.82 -51.91 -20.97
CA GLU A 457 15.55 -52.15 -20.28
C GLU A 457 15.72 -52.30 -18.78
N TYR A 458 16.79 -52.96 -18.33
CA TYR A 458 17.12 -53.06 -16.91
C TYR A 458 17.40 -51.67 -16.31
N LEU A 459 18.22 -50.86 -16.97
CA LEU A 459 18.52 -49.49 -16.54
C LEU A 459 17.25 -48.62 -16.53
N ARG A 460 16.41 -48.72 -17.55
CA ARG A 460 15.11 -48.03 -17.60
C ARG A 460 14.22 -48.42 -16.42
N LYS A 461 14.18 -49.70 -16.05
CA LYS A 461 13.37 -50.22 -14.93
C LYS A 461 13.91 -49.77 -13.57
N VAL A 462 15.23 -49.78 -13.39
CA VAL A 462 15.90 -49.31 -12.15
C VAL A 462 15.71 -47.79 -11.97
N LEU A 463 15.80 -47.00 -13.04
CA LEU A 463 15.51 -45.56 -13.01
C LEU A 463 14.04 -45.26 -12.71
N PHE A 464 13.12 -46.03 -13.28
CA PHE A 464 11.69 -45.86 -13.01
C PHE A 464 11.36 -46.12 -11.54
N GLU A 465 11.90 -47.19 -10.94
CA GLU A 465 11.73 -47.46 -9.51
C GLU A 465 12.40 -46.42 -8.60
N TYR A 466 13.57 -45.88 -9.01
CA TYR A 466 14.22 -44.76 -8.33
C TYR A 466 13.37 -43.49 -8.34
N MET A 467 12.78 -43.14 -9.50
CA MET A 467 11.93 -41.94 -9.66
C MET A 467 10.58 -42.09 -8.96
N MET A 468 10.08 -43.32 -8.79
CA MET A 468 8.90 -43.64 -7.99
C MET A 468 9.18 -43.68 -6.48
N GLY A 469 10.43 -43.41 -6.05
CA GLY A 469 10.80 -43.23 -4.64
C GLY A 469 11.00 -44.52 -3.84
N ARG A 470 11.08 -45.69 -4.49
CA ARG A 470 11.28 -46.99 -3.81
C ARG A 470 12.78 -47.34 -3.75
N GLU A 471 13.26 -47.69 -2.55
CA GLU A 471 14.66 -48.12 -2.30
C GLU A 471 15.75 -47.21 -2.90
N THR A 472 15.53 -45.90 -2.85
CA THR A 472 16.31 -44.87 -3.57
C THR A 472 17.81 -44.94 -3.33
N LYS A 473 18.27 -45.33 -2.14
CA LYS A 473 19.70 -45.45 -1.82
C LYS A 473 20.38 -46.65 -2.50
N THR A 474 19.66 -47.75 -2.66
CA THR A 474 20.18 -48.96 -3.32
C THR A 474 20.16 -48.79 -4.84
N MET A 475 19.06 -48.21 -5.36
CA MET A 475 18.91 -47.96 -6.80
C MET A 475 19.85 -46.87 -7.30
N ALA A 476 20.08 -45.80 -6.52
CA ALA A 476 21.09 -44.79 -6.87
C ALA A 476 22.49 -45.40 -7.02
N LYS A 477 22.86 -46.37 -6.17
CA LYS A 477 24.14 -47.07 -6.23
C LYS A 477 24.27 -47.93 -7.49
N VAL A 478 23.23 -48.69 -7.84
CA VAL A 478 23.18 -49.50 -9.08
C VAL A 478 23.30 -48.60 -10.32
N ILE A 479 22.56 -47.49 -10.35
CA ILE A 479 22.60 -46.48 -11.41
C ILE A 479 24.00 -45.88 -11.54
N THR A 480 24.67 -45.55 -10.43
CA THR A 480 26.04 -44.97 -10.50
C THR A 480 27.09 -45.97 -10.96
N THR A 481 26.95 -47.26 -10.63
CA THR A 481 27.87 -48.31 -11.16
C THR A 481 27.66 -48.58 -12.64
N ASP A 482 26.41 -48.62 -13.12
CA ASP A 482 26.12 -48.90 -14.54
C ASP A 482 26.47 -47.71 -15.44
N LEU A 483 26.33 -46.47 -14.95
CA LEU A 483 26.70 -45.26 -15.69
C LEU A 483 28.20 -45.05 -15.88
N HIS A 484 29.06 -45.70 -15.09
CA HIS A 484 30.51 -45.53 -15.22
C HIS A 484 31.07 -46.20 -16.50
N ILE A 485 30.28 -47.08 -17.14
CA ILE A 485 30.69 -47.92 -18.28
C ILE A 485 30.31 -47.29 -19.65
N PHE A 486 29.46 -46.26 -19.71
CA PHE A 486 28.97 -45.68 -20.97
C PHE A 486 29.60 -44.31 -21.33
N PRO A 487 29.97 -44.05 -22.60
CA PRO A 487 30.59 -42.79 -23.02
C PRO A 487 29.63 -41.59 -23.01
N CYS A 488 30.15 -40.40 -22.67
CA CYS A 488 29.44 -39.16 -22.30
C CYS A 488 28.34 -38.64 -23.28
N ASN A 489 28.26 -39.14 -24.51
CA ASN A 489 27.25 -38.73 -25.48
C ASN A 489 25.87 -39.38 -25.25
N PHE A 490 25.79 -40.43 -24.42
CA PHE A 490 24.51 -41.06 -24.07
C PHE A 490 23.80 -40.36 -22.90
N PHE A 491 24.55 -39.72 -22.00
CA PHE A 491 24.01 -39.00 -20.84
C PHE A 491 23.16 -37.81 -21.26
N THR A 492 23.60 -37.07 -22.28
CA THR A 492 22.87 -35.95 -22.85
C THR A 492 21.59 -36.38 -23.57
N TYR A 493 21.58 -37.52 -24.26
CA TYR A 493 20.36 -38.04 -24.90
C TYR A 493 19.35 -38.56 -23.88
N PHE A 494 19.82 -39.21 -22.81
CA PHE A 494 18.96 -39.78 -21.78
C PHE A 494 18.37 -38.73 -20.85
N VAL A 495 19.16 -37.73 -20.42
CA VAL A 495 18.64 -36.57 -19.64
C VAL A 495 17.61 -35.80 -20.46
N ARG A 496 17.83 -35.63 -21.77
CA ARG A 496 16.85 -34.96 -22.64
C ARG A 496 15.55 -35.75 -22.78
N THR A 497 15.65 -37.08 -22.87
CA THR A 497 14.48 -37.98 -23.02
C THR A 497 13.69 -38.09 -21.70
N VAL A 498 14.35 -38.15 -20.55
CA VAL A 498 13.69 -38.20 -19.24
C VAL A 498 13.09 -36.83 -18.87
N VAL A 499 13.76 -35.72 -19.19
CA VAL A 499 13.18 -34.38 -19.04
C VAL A 499 11.97 -34.21 -19.96
N LEU A 500 12.01 -34.73 -21.20
CA LEU A 500 10.86 -34.72 -22.10
C LEU A 500 9.70 -35.61 -21.62
N PHE A 501 9.97 -36.72 -20.92
CA PHE A 501 8.93 -37.60 -20.38
C PHE A 501 8.24 -37.02 -19.13
N PHE A 502 8.91 -36.15 -18.37
CA PHE A 502 8.32 -35.45 -17.21
C PHE A 502 7.72 -34.08 -17.56
N TYR A 503 8.07 -33.50 -18.71
CA TYR A 503 7.52 -32.23 -19.21
C TYR A 503 6.55 -32.41 -20.40
N SER A 504 6.05 -33.62 -20.64
CA SER A 504 4.94 -33.84 -21.56
C SER A 504 3.64 -33.98 -20.74
N PRO A 505 2.73 -32.99 -20.78
CA PRO A 505 1.48 -33.04 -20.03
C PRO A 505 0.53 -34.06 -20.66
N ILE A 506 0.04 -35.00 -19.86
CA ILE A 506 -1.30 -35.59 -19.99
C ILE A 506 -2.27 -34.62 -19.33
#